data_AF-A0A6P3W7I5-F1
#
_entry.id   AF-A0A6P3W7I5-F1
#
_cell.length_a   1.000
_cell.length_b   1.000
_cell.length_c   1.000
_cell.angle_alpha   90.00
_cell.angle_beta   90.00
_cell.angle_gamma   90.00
#
_symmetry.space_group_name_H-M   'P 1'
#
loop_
_entity.id
_entity.type
_entity.pdbx_description
1 polymer ?
#
loop_
_entity_poly.entity_id
_entity_poly.type
_entity_poly.pdbx_seq_one_letter_code
_entity_poly.pdbx_strand_id
1 'polypeptide(L)'
;MRARTVPRADDPRPTQKCWKWTPSAQKVFRRGRMNVPLYVVLFAQLIRAAAVTGSIRVSPEQQLLEASISGRRTGRLYCRVGIGFHLQIHPDGRVNGSHEPNQLSVLEIFAISQGVVGIRGVYSNRFLAMNKRGRLLATETFTEDCKFRERFQENSYNTYASVAHGGRRSGRQWYVALNKRGKAKMGSSPRVKAQHVSTHFLPRFSLHERIQHGFTITERGQETKTPPHRDSPKAPAPKTSIGTGQRQTQPVKYWPKYRFG
;
A
#
# COMPACT_ATOMS: atom_id res chain seq x y z
N MET A 1 -33.23 71.63 44.60
CA MET A 1 -32.50 72.63 43.79
C MET A 1 -32.41 72.14 42.35
N ARG A 2 -32.88 72.97 41.41
CA ARG A 2 -32.60 73.09 39.96
C ARG A 2 -32.43 71.84 39.07
N ALA A 3 -33.28 71.81 38.04
CA ALA A 3 -33.23 71.04 36.80
C ALA A 3 -32.08 71.42 35.84
N ARG A 4 -31.69 70.48 34.96
CA ARG A 4 -31.34 70.66 33.52
C ARG A 4 -31.64 69.34 32.78
N THR A 5 -32.66 69.20 31.90
CA THR A 5 -32.75 69.43 30.43
C THR A 5 -31.67 68.76 29.52
N VAL A 6 -32.03 67.61 28.88
CA VAL A 6 -32.14 67.22 27.42
C VAL A 6 -31.02 67.68 26.41
N PRO A 7 -30.64 67.02 25.25
CA PRO A 7 -31.31 65.98 24.38
C PRO A 7 -30.49 64.82 23.72
N ARG A 8 -31.27 63.87 23.14
CA ARG A 8 -31.21 63.06 21.88
C ARG A 8 -30.02 63.08 20.88
N ALA A 9 -29.73 61.91 20.28
CA ALA A 9 -29.56 61.60 18.82
C ALA A 9 -29.03 60.15 18.66
N ASP A 10 -29.79 59.19 18.13
CA ASP A 10 -29.90 58.72 16.72
C ASP A 10 -28.90 57.60 16.30
N ASP A 11 -29.48 56.53 15.76
CA ASP A 11 -28.96 55.27 15.17
C ASP A 11 -27.93 55.52 14.02
N PRO A 12 -27.04 54.58 13.60
CA PRO A 12 -27.51 53.53 12.68
C PRO A 12 -26.76 52.17 12.64
N ARG A 13 -27.52 51.18 12.14
CA ARG A 13 -27.14 49.82 11.71
C ARG A 13 -26.13 49.77 10.55
N PRO A 14 -25.33 48.70 10.43
CA PRO A 14 -24.43 48.49 9.29
C PRO A 14 -25.18 47.99 8.05
N THR A 15 -25.01 48.69 6.93
CA THR A 15 -25.61 48.39 5.62
C THR A 15 -24.82 47.32 4.86
N GLN A 16 -25.55 46.33 4.33
CA GLN A 16 -25.06 45.35 3.35
C GLN A 16 -24.80 46.04 2.01
N LYS A 17 -23.58 45.88 1.46
CA LYS A 17 -23.25 46.31 0.09
C LYS A 17 -23.79 45.28 -0.91
N CYS A 18 -24.87 45.66 -1.58
CA CYS A 18 -25.47 44.96 -2.70
C CYS A 18 -24.82 45.46 -4.00
N TRP A 19 -24.06 44.61 -4.70
CA TRP A 19 -23.52 44.93 -6.03
C TRP A 19 -24.61 44.64 -7.07
N LYS A 20 -25.22 45.70 -7.59
CA LYS A 20 -26.14 45.64 -8.73
C LYS A 20 -25.32 45.46 -10.01
N TRP A 21 -25.60 44.38 -10.75
CA TRP A 21 -25.22 44.26 -12.16
C TRP A 21 -26.31 44.88 -13.02
N THR A 22 -25.96 45.81 -13.91
CA THR A 22 -26.83 46.30 -14.97
C THR A 22 -26.45 45.66 -16.31
N PRO A 23 -27.43 45.22 -17.12
CA PRO A 23 -27.19 44.68 -18.45
C PRO A 23 -27.42 45.78 -19.51
N SER A 24 -26.42 46.10 -20.33
CA SER A 24 -26.61 46.65 -21.68
C SER A 24 -25.29 46.99 -22.35
N ALA A 25 -24.96 46.28 -23.43
CA ALA A 25 -24.45 46.84 -24.69
C ALA A 25 -24.10 45.70 -25.67
N GLN A 26 -25.11 45.24 -26.40
CA GLN A 26 -24.94 44.47 -27.64
C GLN A 26 -24.83 45.44 -28.83
N LYS A 27 -23.72 45.38 -29.56
CA LYS A 27 -23.50 45.69 -31.01
C LYS A 27 -21.99 45.85 -31.17
N VAL A 28 -21.28 45.24 -32.12
CA VAL A 28 -21.50 45.25 -33.56
C VAL A 28 -20.86 44.00 -34.17
N PHE A 29 -21.66 43.25 -34.92
CA PHE A 29 -21.27 42.15 -35.78
C PHE A 29 -20.60 42.72 -37.04
N ARG A 30 -19.30 42.47 -37.25
CA ARG A 30 -18.65 42.62 -38.55
C ARG A 30 -18.41 41.25 -39.17
N ARG A 31 -18.94 41.09 -40.38
CA ARG A 31 -18.99 39.90 -41.24
C ARG A 31 -17.59 39.32 -41.51
N GLY A 32 -17.35 38.10 -41.05
CA GLY A 32 -16.39 37.16 -41.64
C GLY A 32 -17.17 35.99 -42.22
N ARG A 33 -17.13 35.80 -43.54
CA ARG A 33 -17.83 34.73 -44.25
C ARG A 33 -17.12 33.41 -43.92
N MET A 34 -17.51 32.75 -42.83
CA MET A 34 -16.93 31.48 -42.41
C MET A 34 -17.55 30.34 -43.23
N ASN A 35 -16.69 29.56 -43.89
CA ASN A 35 -17.07 28.44 -44.73
C ASN A 35 -17.53 27.26 -43.85
N VAL A 36 -18.80 27.30 -43.44
CA VAL A 36 -19.50 26.30 -42.60
C VAL A 36 -19.31 24.83 -43.05
N PRO A 37 -19.27 24.47 -44.36
CA PRO A 37 -19.15 23.06 -44.73
C PRO A 37 -17.79 22.44 -44.36
N LEU A 38 -16.72 23.24 -44.25
CA LEU A 38 -15.38 22.72 -43.95
C LEU A 38 -15.23 22.33 -42.47
N TYR A 39 -15.90 23.06 -41.58
CA TYR A 39 -15.92 22.77 -40.15
C TYR A 39 -16.74 21.51 -39.83
N VAL A 40 -17.87 21.33 -40.51
CA VAL A 40 -18.73 20.13 -40.33
C VAL A 40 -18.00 18.87 -40.79
N VAL A 41 -17.26 18.94 -41.90
CA VAL A 41 -16.45 17.81 -42.40
C VAL A 41 -15.27 17.50 -41.47
N LEU A 42 -14.58 18.51 -40.95
CA LEU A 42 -13.51 18.32 -39.95
C LEU A 42 -14.04 17.70 -38.65
N PHE A 43 -15.21 18.13 -38.19
CA PHE A 43 -15.83 17.57 -36.98
C PHE A 43 -16.28 16.12 -37.19
N ALA A 44 -16.83 15.79 -38.36
CA ALA A 44 -17.20 14.42 -38.71
C ALA A 44 -15.99 13.48 -38.83
N GLN A 45 -14.85 13.98 -39.33
CA GLN A 45 -13.58 13.25 -39.38
C GLN A 45 -13.01 12.98 -37.98
N LEU A 46 -13.11 13.94 -37.06
CA LEU A 46 -12.71 13.77 -35.65
C LEU A 46 -13.56 12.72 -34.92
N ILE A 47 -14.88 12.69 -35.17
CA ILE A 47 -15.77 11.68 -34.57
C ILE A 47 -15.48 10.29 -35.14
N ARG A 48 -15.17 10.16 -36.44
CA ARG A 48 -14.76 8.89 -37.05
C ARG A 48 -13.42 8.38 -36.54
N ALA A 49 -12.44 9.25 -36.31
CA ALA A 49 -11.15 8.86 -35.74
C ALA A 49 -11.29 8.34 -34.30
N ALA A 50 -12.18 8.94 -33.50
CA ALA A 50 -12.47 8.49 -32.13
C ALA A 50 -13.22 7.14 -32.06
N ALA A 51 -13.86 6.70 -33.15
CA ALA A 51 -14.57 5.42 -33.21
C ALA A 51 -13.68 4.24 -33.64
N VAL A 52 -12.53 4.51 -34.28
CA VAL A 52 -11.61 3.46 -34.81
C VAL A 52 -10.51 3.10 -33.81
N THR A 53 -10.13 4.00 -32.92
CA THR A 53 -9.34 3.65 -31.74
C THR A 53 -10.28 3.09 -30.68
N GLY A 54 -10.54 1.78 -30.79
CA GLY A 54 -11.14 1.00 -29.71
C GLY A 54 -10.42 1.31 -28.41
N SER A 55 -11.05 2.15 -27.60
CA SER A 55 -10.62 2.39 -26.23
C SER A 55 -10.80 1.06 -25.51
N ILE A 56 -9.69 0.33 -25.34
CA ILE A 56 -9.61 -0.71 -24.33
C ILE A 56 -9.96 0.01 -23.03
N ARG A 57 -11.21 -0.11 -22.59
CA ARG A 57 -11.63 0.29 -21.25
C ARG A 57 -10.97 -0.71 -20.31
N VAL A 58 -9.70 -0.50 -20.02
CA VAL A 58 -9.04 -1.15 -18.90
C VAL A 58 -9.80 -0.64 -17.67
N SER A 59 -10.51 -1.55 -17.02
CA SER A 59 -11.21 -1.23 -15.77
C SER A 59 -10.18 -0.67 -14.77
N PRO A 60 -10.51 0.37 -13.99
CA PRO A 60 -9.57 0.92 -12.99
C PRO A 60 -9.02 -0.15 -12.03
N GLU A 61 -9.76 -1.25 -11.84
CA GLU A 61 -9.34 -2.40 -11.04
C GLU A 61 -8.18 -3.20 -11.66
N GLN A 62 -8.12 -3.32 -12.99
CA GLN A 62 -7.06 -4.05 -13.67
C GLN A 62 -5.72 -3.29 -13.63
N GLN A 63 -5.76 -1.96 -13.73
CA GLN A 63 -4.56 -1.13 -13.60
C GLN A 63 -4.06 -1.04 -12.14
N LEU A 64 -4.96 -1.13 -11.16
CA LEU A 64 -4.60 -1.33 -9.75
C LEU A 64 -3.97 -2.73 -9.53
N LEU A 65 -4.46 -3.77 -10.20
CA LEU A 65 -3.91 -5.12 -10.11
C LEU A 65 -2.50 -5.23 -10.71
N GLU A 66 -2.21 -4.63 -11.86
CA GLU A 66 -0.87 -4.64 -12.47
C GLU A 66 0.14 -3.75 -11.71
N ALA A 67 -0.28 -2.57 -11.22
CA ALA A 67 0.56 -1.75 -10.34
C ALA A 67 0.82 -2.44 -8.98
N SER A 68 -0.06 -3.35 -8.56
CA SER A 68 0.10 -4.10 -7.31
C SER A 68 1.21 -5.16 -7.35
N ILE A 69 1.63 -5.62 -8.53
CA ILE A 69 2.72 -6.63 -8.63
C ILE A 69 4.08 -6.00 -8.32
N SER A 70 4.27 -4.69 -8.58
CA SER A 70 5.47 -3.95 -8.16
C SER A 70 5.37 -3.41 -6.72
N GLY A 71 4.15 -3.12 -6.24
CA GLY A 71 3.91 -2.45 -4.96
C GLY A 71 3.58 -3.33 -3.74
N ARG A 72 3.41 -4.65 -3.90
CA ARG A 72 3.16 -5.58 -2.79
C ARG A 72 4.45 -6.00 -2.11
N ARG A 73 4.50 -5.81 -0.79
CA ARG A 73 5.63 -6.12 0.08
C ARG A 73 5.14 -7.01 1.22
N THR A 74 5.60 -8.26 1.24
CA THR A 74 5.29 -9.21 2.31
C THR A 74 6.34 -9.12 3.40
N GLY A 75 5.89 -9.09 4.66
CA GLY A 75 6.78 -8.95 5.79
C GLY A 75 6.05 -8.90 7.12
N ARG A 76 6.68 -8.28 8.11
CA ARG A 76 6.09 -8.07 9.44
C ARG A 76 6.17 -6.59 9.81
N LEU A 77 5.22 -6.12 10.60
CA LEU A 77 5.26 -4.77 11.19
C LEU A 77 5.65 -4.88 12.67
N TYR A 78 6.90 -4.51 12.98
CA TYR A 78 7.44 -4.57 14.34
C TYR A 78 7.28 -3.22 15.05
N CYS A 79 6.57 -3.20 16.18
CA CYS A 79 6.45 -2.04 17.05
C CYS A 79 7.41 -2.15 18.23
N ARG A 80 8.25 -1.13 18.46
CA ARG A 80 9.23 -1.11 19.56
C ARG A 80 8.65 -0.85 20.97
N VAL A 81 7.33 -0.81 21.11
CA VAL A 81 6.69 -0.45 22.39
C VAL A 81 6.89 -1.57 23.43
N GLY A 82 7.23 -1.23 24.67
CA GLY A 82 7.47 -2.23 25.73
C GLY A 82 8.68 -3.11 25.41
N ILE A 83 8.46 -4.43 25.36
CA ILE A 83 9.47 -5.42 24.97
C ILE A 83 9.59 -5.60 23.44
N GLY A 84 8.75 -4.91 22.67
CA GLY A 84 8.65 -5.09 21.22
C GLY A 84 7.58 -6.12 20.83
N PHE A 85 6.78 -5.79 19.82
CA PHE A 85 5.67 -6.62 19.37
C PHE A 85 5.51 -6.58 17.85
N HIS A 86 5.30 -7.73 17.24
CA HIS A 86 4.86 -7.88 15.85
C HIS A 86 3.34 -7.76 15.78
N LEU A 87 2.83 -6.88 14.91
CA LEU A 87 1.39 -6.75 14.66
C LEU A 87 0.83 -8.08 14.12
N GLN A 88 -0.29 -8.52 14.66
CA GLN A 88 -0.97 -9.77 14.33
C GLN A 88 -2.42 -9.51 13.94
N ILE A 89 -2.86 -10.23 12.91
CA ILE A 89 -4.24 -10.19 12.41
C ILE A 89 -4.83 -11.59 12.54
N HIS A 90 -5.78 -11.75 13.47
CA HIS A 90 -6.42 -13.03 13.76
C HIS A 90 -7.54 -13.34 12.76
N PRO A 91 -7.79 -14.63 12.47
CA PRO A 91 -8.96 -15.04 11.70
C PRO A 91 -10.28 -14.71 12.39
N ASP A 92 -10.28 -14.47 13.71
CA ASP A 92 -11.44 -14.04 14.49
C ASP A 92 -11.81 -12.55 14.31
N GLY A 93 -11.09 -11.81 13.46
CA GLY A 93 -11.30 -10.37 13.28
C GLY A 93 -10.61 -9.48 14.32
N ARG A 94 -9.86 -10.08 15.26
CA ARG A 94 -9.12 -9.36 16.31
C ARG A 94 -7.73 -8.96 15.83
N VAL A 95 -7.26 -7.83 16.34
CA VAL A 95 -5.91 -7.30 16.08
C VAL A 95 -5.19 -7.13 17.40
N ASN A 96 -3.99 -7.68 17.50
CA ASN A 96 -3.11 -7.57 18.66
C ASN A 96 -1.65 -7.58 18.18
N GLY A 97 -0.72 -7.75 19.11
CA GLY A 97 0.68 -7.94 18.82
C GLY A 97 1.29 -8.97 19.77
N SER A 98 2.26 -9.71 19.23
CA SER A 98 3.00 -10.76 19.93
C SER A 98 4.49 -10.42 19.92
N HIS A 99 5.19 -10.77 20.99
CA HIS A 99 6.64 -10.60 21.03
C HIS A 99 7.30 -11.49 19.97
N GLU A 100 6.97 -12.79 20.01
CA GLU A 100 7.49 -13.76 19.05
C GLU A 100 6.82 -13.62 17.67
N PRO A 101 7.60 -13.80 16.58
CA PRO A 101 7.06 -13.85 15.23
C PRO A 101 6.19 -15.12 15.06
N ASN A 102 5.02 -14.96 14.46
CA ASN A 102 4.08 -16.06 14.19
C ASN A 102 3.60 -15.95 12.73
N GLN A 103 2.90 -16.96 12.22
CA GLN A 103 2.20 -16.92 10.94
C GLN A 103 1.18 -15.78 10.88
N LEU A 104 0.49 -15.52 12.01
CA LEU A 104 -0.46 -14.41 12.14
C LEU A 104 0.16 -13.01 12.01
N SER A 105 1.49 -12.89 12.17
CA SER A 105 2.21 -11.62 12.01
C SER A 105 2.80 -11.40 10.62
N VAL A 106 2.59 -12.35 9.69
CA VAL A 106 2.94 -12.19 8.28
C VAL A 106 1.86 -11.34 7.60
N LEU A 107 2.28 -10.17 7.13
CA LEU A 107 1.43 -9.14 6.57
C LEU A 107 1.89 -8.83 5.14
N GLU A 108 0.92 -8.70 4.24
CA GLU A 108 1.10 -8.14 2.91
C GLU A 108 0.70 -6.66 2.94
N ILE A 109 1.66 -5.78 2.66
CA ILE A 109 1.43 -4.35 2.51
C ILE A 109 1.40 -4.03 1.03
N PHE A 110 0.29 -3.44 0.57
CA PHE A 110 0.13 -3.05 -0.83
C PHE A 110 -0.19 -1.57 -0.93
N ALA A 111 0.43 -0.89 -1.89
CA ALA A 111 0.14 0.50 -2.18
C ALA A 111 -1.21 0.62 -2.90
N ILE A 112 -2.08 1.49 -2.39
CA ILE A 112 -3.37 1.83 -3.02
C ILE A 112 -3.21 3.11 -3.85
N SER A 113 -2.51 4.09 -3.30
CA SER A 113 -2.15 5.34 -3.95
C SER A 113 -0.92 5.95 -3.28
N GLN A 114 -0.49 7.13 -3.72
CA GLN A 114 0.73 7.76 -3.21
C GLN A 114 0.68 7.95 -1.68
N GLY A 115 1.50 7.19 -0.96
CA GLY A 115 1.58 7.22 0.50
C GLY A 115 0.34 6.66 1.21
N VAL A 116 -0.55 5.95 0.52
CA VAL A 116 -1.69 5.25 1.11
C VAL A 116 -1.56 3.76 0.83
N VAL A 117 -1.63 2.96 1.90
CA VAL A 117 -1.42 1.52 1.87
C VAL A 117 -2.60 0.77 2.47
N GLY A 118 -2.81 -0.43 1.98
CA GLY A 118 -3.62 -1.45 2.62
C GLY A 118 -2.72 -2.49 3.26
N ILE A 119 -3.17 -3.05 4.38
CA ILE A 119 -2.43 -4.08 5.13
C ILE A 119 -3.33 -5.30 5.24
N ARG A 120 -2.89 -6.43 4.70
CA ARG A 120 -3.61 -7.72 4.74
C ARG A 120 -2.82 -8.74 5.54
N GLY A 121 -3.48 -9.48 6.41
CA GLY A 121 -2.91 -10.66 7.05
C GLY A 121 -2.87 -11.80 6.05
N VAL A 122 -1.68 -12.32 5.75
CA VAL A 122 -1.51 -13.37 4.74
C VAL A 122 -2.21 -14.66 5.19
N TYR A 123 -2.02 -15.04 6.45
CA TYR A 123 -2.63 -16.25 7.02
C TYR A 123 -4.14 -16.15 7.19
N SER A 124 -4.63 -15.05 7.79
CA SER A 124 -6.06 -14.87 8.09
C SER A 124 -6.86 -14.40 6.89
N ASN A 125 -6.20 -13.99 5.82
CA ASN A 125 -6.82 -13.40 4.63
C ASN A 125 -7.77 -12.22 4.96
N ARG A 126 -7.45 -11.44 5.99
CA ARG A 126 -8.24 -10.29 6.43
C ARG A 126 -7.43 -9.01 6.32
N PHE A 127 -8.12 -7.91 6.05
CA PHE A 127 -7.55 -6.57 5.98
C PHE A 127 -7.59 -5.91 7.36
N LEU A 128 -6.50 -5.24 7.73
CA LEU A 128 -6.51 -4.35 8.88
C LEU A 128 -7.48 -3.19 8.58
N ALA A 129 -8.39 -2.91 9.51
CA ALA A 129 -9.34 -1.84 9.40
C ALA A 129 -9.39 -1.03 10.71
N MET A 130 -9.71 0.25 10.59
CA MET A 130 -10.02 1.10 11.74
C MET A 130 -11.45 1.57 11.65
N ASN A 131 -12.26 1.28 12.67
CA ASN A 131 -13.66 1.71 12.67
C ASN A 131 -13.80 3.21 13.02
N LYS A 132 -15.02 3.72 12.86
CA LYS A 132 -15.43 5.10 13.21
C LYS A 132 -15.18 5.49 14.68
N ARG A 133 -14.99 4.53 15.59
CA ARG A 133 -14.66 4.78 17.01
C ARG A 133 -13.14 4.83 17.26
N GLY A 134 -12.34 4.48 16.25
CA GLY A 134 -10.88 4.38 16.32
C GLY A 134 -10.38 3.04 16.85
N ARG A 135 -11.20 1.98 16.90
CA ARG A 135 -10.74 0.63 17.26
C ARG A 135 -10.20 -0.08 16.02
N LEU A 136 -9.08 -0.77 16.20
CA LEU A 136 -8.51 -1.64 15.18
C LEU A 136 -9.24 -2.98 15.16
N LEU A 137 -9.61 -3.41 13.96
CA LEU A 137 -10.33 -4.64 13.67
C LEU A 137 -9.75 -5.24 12.40
N ALA A 138 -10.13 -6.47 12.10
CA ALA A 138 -9.79 -7.12 10.83
C ALA A 138 -11.06 -7.51 10.08
N THR A 139 -11.16 -7.14 8.81
CA THR A 139 -12.33 -7.36 7.95
C THR A 139 -11.98 -8.28 6.78
N GLU A 140 -12.93 -9.11 6.34
CA GLU A 140 -12.78 -9.91 5.13
C GLU A 140 -12.82 -9.05 3.87
N THR A 141 -13.68 -8.04 3.85
CA THR A 141 -13.85 -7.15 2.72
C THR A 141 -12.95 -5.92 2.86
N PHE A 142 -12.37 -5.52 1.73
CA PHE A 142 -11.58 -4.31 1.64
C PHE A 142 -12.52 -3.10 1.52
N THR A 143 -12.40 -2.17 2.46
CA THR A 143 -13.27 -0.98 2.58
C THR A 143 -12.43 0.28 2.80
N GLU A 144 -13.07 1.46 2.78
CA GLU A 144 -12.40 2.74 3.09
C GLU A 144 -11.73 2.75 4.49
N ASP A 145 -12.27 1.98 5.44
CA ASP A 145 -11.73 1.81 6.79
C ASP A 145 -10.38 1.06 6.80
N CYS A 146 -10.03 0.39 5.70
CA CYS A 146 -8.80 -0.39 5.52
C CYS A 146 -7.64 0.43 4.92
N LYS A 147 -7.89 1.71 4.61
CA LYS A 147 -6.90 2.59 3.99
C LYS A 147 -6.12 3.35 5.04
N PHE A 148 -4.79 3.20 5.01
CA PHE A 148 -3.90 3.90 5.92
C PHE A 148 -2.89 4.75 5.17
N ARG A 149 -2.73 6.01 5.60
CA ARG A 149 -1.67 6.89 5.16
C ARG A 149 -0.38 6.49 5.84
N GLU A 150 0.58 6.00 5.06
CA GLU A 150 1.93 5.67 5.52
C GLU A 150 2.79 6.95 5.50
N ARG A 151 3.46 7.22 6.62
CA ARG A 151 4.42 8.32 6.74
C ARG A 151 5.70 7.82 7.39
N PHE A 152 6.83 8.18 6.80
CA PHE A 152 8.15 7.96 7.39
C PHE A 152 8.37 8.99 8.49
N GLN A 153 8.74 8.51 9.68
CA GLN A 153 9.13 9.34 10.81
C GLN A 153 10.66 9.48 10.80
N GLU A 154 11.17 10.59 11.35
CA GLU A 154 12.61 10.89 11.46
C GLU A 154 13.42 9.76 12.11
N ASN A 155 12.79 8.96 12.96
CA ASN A 155 13.42 7.85 13.68
C ASN A 155 13.60 6.55 12.85
N SER A 156 13.42 6.58 11.52
CA SER A 156 13.40 5.40 10.65
C SER A 156 12.26 4.41 10.92
N TYR A 157 11.19 4.87 11.59
CA TYR A 157 9.96 4.11 11.78
C TYR A 157 8.84 4.69 10.92
N ASN A 158 7.91 3.84 10.51
CA ASN A 158 6.71 4.23 9.80
C ASN A 158 5.55 4.41 10.76
N THR A 159 4.66 5.34 10.43
CA THR A 159 3.37 5.51 11.09
C THR A 159 2.26 5.26 10.08
N TYR A 160 1.14 4.71 10.57
CA TYR A 160 -0.02 4.39 9.75
C TYR A 160 -1.24 5.11 10.32
N ALA A 161 -1.70 6.14 9.63
CA ALA A 161 -2.89 6.91 10.02
C ALA A 161 -4.12 6.49 9.22
N SER A 162 -5.29 6.38 9.82
CA SER A 162 -6.53 6.15 9.06
C SER A 162 -6.78 7.31 8.10
N VAL A 163 -7.13 6.98 6.84
CA VAL A 163 -7.53 7.98 5.84
C VAL A 163 -8.97 8.42 6.07
N ALA A 164 -9.86 7.46 6.35
CA ALA A 164 -11.29 7.70 6.52
C ALA A 164 -11.66 8.37 7.86
N HIS A 165 -10.89 8.08 8.92
CA HIS A 165 -11.23 8.48 10.29
C HIS A 165 -10.20 9.40 10.93
N GLY A 166 -10.70 10.40 11.65
CA GLY A 166 -9.91 11.35 12.40
C GLY A 166 -10.78 12.22 13.30
N GLY A 167 -10.14 12.98 14.18
CA GLY A 167 -10.83 13.95 15.03
C GLY A 167 -11.37 15.11 14.19
N ARG A 168 -12.63 15.04 13.76
CA ARG A 168 -13.28 16.09 12.95
C ARG A 168 -13.17 17.50 13.55
N ARG A 169 -13.26 17.61 14.87
CA ARG A 169 -13.16 18.90 15.58
C ARG A 169 -11.72 19.36 15.84
N SER A 170 -10.80 18.42 16.05
CA SER A 170 -9.42 18.73 16.45
C SER A 170 -8.42 18.66 15.31
N GLY A 171 -8.84 18.23 14.11
CA GLY A 171 -7.96 17.93 12.98
C GLY A 171 -7.01 16.77 13.23
N ARG A 172 -7.13 16.05 14.35
CA ARG A 172 -6.13 15.07 14.79
C ARG A 172 -6.31 13.74 14.04
N GLN A 173 -5.23 13.28 13.42
CA GLN A 173 -5.18 11.97 12.79
C GLN A 173 -5.25 10.83 13.82
N TRP A 174 -5.87 9.72 13.44
CA TRP A 174 -5.92 8.51 14.26
C TRP A 174 -4.95 7.49 13.69
N TYR A 175 -4.14 6.89 14.56
CA TYR A 175 -3.06 6.00 14.16
C TYR A 175 -3.30 4.57 14.61
N VAL A 176 -2.81 3.62 13.82
CA VAL A 176 -2.58 2.25 14.26
C VAL A 176 -1.61 2.29 15.43
N ALA A 177 -1.92 1.60 16.53
CA ALA A 177 -1.10 1.63 17.72
C ALA A 177 -1.22 0.36 18.56
N LEU A 178 -0.10 -0.04 19.17
CA LEU A 178 -0.06 -1.11 20.17
C LEU A 178 0.27 -0.54 21.55
N ASN A 179 -0.27 -1.16 22.60
CA ASN A 179 0.11 -0.82 23.97
C ASN A 179 1.39 -1.58 24.40
N LYS A 180 1.95 -1.23 25.56
CA LYS A 180 3.12 -1.92 26.14
C LYS A 180 2.90 -3.40 26.49
N ARG A 181 1.66 -3.88 26.45
CA ARG A 181 1.26 -5.28 26.68
C ARG A 181 0.95 -6.02 25.35
N GLY A 182 1.23 -5.41 24.20
CA GLY A 182 0.93 -5.97 22.88
C GLY A 182 -0.53 -5.88 22.43
N LYS A 183 -1.46 -5.34 23.21
CA LYS A 183 -2.87 -5.18 22.75
C LYS A 183 -3.02 -3.95 21.85
N ALA A 184 -3.90 -4.04 20.85
CA ALA A 184 -4.28 -2.91 20.02
C ALA A 184 -4.87 -1.77 20.87
N LYS A 185 -4.35 -0.57 20.67
CA LYS A 185 -4.82 0.66 21.31
C LYS A 185 -5.81 1.36 20.40
N MET A 186 -6.75 2.08 21.01
CA MET A 186 -7.73 2.87 20.26
C MET A 186 -7.04 4.10 19.64
N GLY A 187 -7.07 4.21 18.32
CA GLY A 187 -6.46 5.30 17.54
C GLY A 187 -7.07 6.66 17.84
N SER A 188 -8.34 6.70 18.28
CA SER A 188 -9.01 7.93 18.75
C SER A 188 -8.52 8.40 20.13
N SER A 189 -7.73 7.61 20.86
CA SER A 189 -7.22 7.99 22.18
C SER A 189 -6.28 9.21 22.09
N PRO A 190 -6.39 10.20 22.99
CA PRO A 190 -5.53 11.40 23.02
C PRO A 190 -4.04 11.07 23.19
N ARG A 191 -3.74 9.89 23.76
CA ARG A 191 -2.37 9.39 24.00
C ARG A 191 -1.75 8.75 22.75
N VAL A 192 -2.44 8.70 21.62
CA VAL A 192 -1.94 8.17 20.36
C VAL A 192 -1.67 9.37 19.45
N LYS A 193 -0.39 9.62 19.18
CA LYS A 193 0.11 10.70 18.34
C LYS A 193 1.23 10.14 17.46
N ALA A 194 1.50 10.76 16.31
CA ALA A 194 2.57 10.34 15.40
C ALA A 194 3.91 10.14 16.08
N GLN A 195 4.27 11.01 17.03
CA GLN A 195 5.54 11.00 17.76
C GLN A 195 5.64 9.90 18.83
N HIS A 196 4.52 9.24 19.19
CA HIS A 196 4.51 8.31 20.31
C HIS A 196 5.00 6.93 19.88
N VAL A 197 5.86 6.30 20.66
CA VAL A 197 6.45 4.98 20.31
C VAL A 197 5.43 3.88 20.02
N SER A 198 4.20 3.98 20.53
CA SER A 198 3.11 3.04 20.22
C SER A 198 2.66 3.03 18.77
N THR A 199 2.89 4.12 18.02
CA THR A 199 2.49 4.27 16.60
C THR A 199 3.63 4.00 15.64
N HIS A 200 4.84 3.78 16.17
CA HIS A 200 6.04 3.54 15.38
C HIS A 200 6.13 2.06 15.05
N PHE A 201 6.06 1.74 13.76
CA PHE A 201 6.24 0.40 13.24
C PHE A 201 7.43 0.38 12.30
N LEU A 202 8.28 -0.62 12.44
CA LEU A 202 9.39 -0.91 11.55
C LEU A 202 8.95 -2.03 10.61
N PRO A 203 8.79 -1.75 9.31
CA PRO A 203 8.54 -2.80 8.33
C PRO A 203 9.76 -3.72 8.18
N ARG A 204 9.55 -5.00 8.40
CA ARG A 204 10.55 -6.08 8.26
C ARG A 204 10.12 -6.96 7.09
N PHE A 205 10.45 -6.54 5.88
CA PHE A 205 10.09 -7.25 4.66
C PHE A 205 11.01 -8.45 4.43
N SER A 206 10.42 -9.59 4.07
CA SER A 206 11.16 -10.77 3.65
C SER A 206 11.23 -10.78 2.12
N LEU A 207 12.41 -10.51 1.56
CA LEU A 207 12.68 -10.60 0.12
C LEU A 207 12.53 -12.04 -0.43
N HIS A 208 12.54 -13.04 0.46
CA HIS A 208 12.77 -14.43 0.08
C HIS A 208 11.59 -15.13 -0.62
N GLU A 209 10.34 -14.69 -0.43
CA GLU A 209 9.18 -15.29 -1.12
C GLU A 209 9.05 -14.84 -2.59
N ARG A 210 9.69 -13.74 -3.00
CA ARG A 210 9.76 -13.38 -4.42
C ARG A 210 10.74 -14.25 -5.21
N ILE A 211 11.75 -14.81 -4.55
CA ILE A 211 12.81 -15.56 -5.23
C ILE A 211 12.33 -16.96 -5.63
N GLN A 212 11.35 -17.54 -4.92
CA GLN A 212 10.83 -18.88 -5.25
C GLN A 212 9.85 -18.90 -6.45
N HIS A 213 9.40 -17.74 -6.93
CA HIS A 213 8.48 -17.63 -8.08
C HIS A 213 9.04 -16.87 -9.28
N GLY A 214 10.34 -16.56 -9.31
CA GLY A 214 10.97 -15.83 -10.40
C GLY A 214 12.31 -16.42 -10.79
N PHE A 215 12.47 -16.67 -12.09
CA PHE A 215 13.68 -17.11 -12.81
C PHE A 215 13.94 -18.63 -12.85
N THR A 216 13.12 -19.36 -13.62
CA THR A 216 13.66 -20.46 -14.42
C THR A 216 14.51 -19.85 -15.53
N ILE A 217 15.83 -19.92 -15.40
CA ILE A 217 16.75 -19.62 -16.50
C ILE A 217 16.52 -20.72 -17.54
N THR A 218 15.92 -20.35 -18.67
CA THR A 218 15.84 -21.24 -19.82
C THR A 218 17.22 -21.23 -20.49
N GLU A 219 18.04 -22.23 -20.24
CA GLU A 219 19.11 -22.57 -21.17
C GLU A 219 18.45 -23.10 -22.45
N ARG A 220 18.52 -22.31 -23.53
CA ARG A 220 18.23 -22.81 -24.87
C ARG A 220 19.16 -22.19 -25.91
N GLY A 221 20.09 -23.01 -26.38
CA GLY A 221 20.76 -22.96 -27.69
C GLY A 221 21.34 -24.35 -27.92
N GLN A 222 20.60 -25.25 -28.59
CA GLN A 222 20.74 -25.62 -30.02
C GLN A 222 22.17 -26.03 -30.39
N GLU A 223 22.49 -27.12 -31.09
CA GLU A 223 21.88 -28.27 -31.78
C GLU A 223 23.11 -29.17 -32.08
N THR A 224 23.10 -30.50 -32.25
CA THR A 224 22.66 -31.20 -33.47
C THR A 224 23.17 -32.67 -33.41
N LYS A 225 22.42 -33.59 -34.06
CA LYS A 225 22.79 -34.91 -34.63
C LYS A 225 22.52 -36.21 -33.83
N THR A 226 21.32 -36.74 -34.12
CA THR A 226 20.82 -38.10 -34.45
C THR A 226 21.69 -39.37 -34.23
N PRO A 227 21.06 -40.55 -34.01
CA PRO A 227 21.60 -41.71 -33.29
C PRO A 227 22.20 -42.80 -34.21
N PRO A 228 22.77 -43.88 -33.63
CA PRO A 228 22.28 -45.18 -34.05
C PRO A 228 22.02 -46.19 -32.92
N HIS A 229 21.32 -47.21 -33.37
CA HIS A 229 20.62 -48.29 -32.72
C HIS A 229 21.55 -49.42 -32.21
N ARG A 230 21.01 -50.17 -31.24
CA ARG A 230 21.34 -51.49 -30.62
C ARG A 230 22.62 -52.22 -31.04
N ASP A 231 23.29 -52.83 -30.05
CA ASP A 231 23.28 -54.29 -29.87
C ASP A 231 23.89 -54.72 -28.51
N SER A 232 23.28 -55.74 -27.90
CA SER A 232 23.86 -56.68 -26.91
C SER A 232 24.11 -58.01 -27.67
N PRO A 233 24.86 -59.04 -27.19
CA PRO A 233 25.21 -59.37 -25.79
C PRO A 233 26.59 -60.05 -25.57
N LYS A 234 26.86 -60.48 -24.31
CA LYS A 234 27.48 -61.77 -23.87
C LYS A 234 28.71 -61.65 -22.95
N ALA A 235 28.60 -62.32 -21.78
CA ALA A 235 29.61 -62.50 -20.72
C ALA A 235 30.67 -63.58 -21.09
N PRO A 236 31.79 -63.76 -20.34
CA PRO A 236 31.78 -64.34 -18.97
C PRO A 236 32.84 -63.76 -17.98
N ALA A 237 32.65 -64.05 -16.68
CA ALA A 237 33.58 -63.79 -15.57
C ALA A 237 34.73 -64.84 -15.51
N PRO A 238 35.83 -64.64 -14.73
CA PRO A 238 35.79 -64.95 -13.28
C PRO A 238 36.68 -64.11 -12.30
N LYS A 239 36.14 -63.95 -11.07
CA LYS A 239 36.70 -64.04 -9.68
C LYS A 239 38.08 -63.46 -9.29
N THR A 240 38.08 -62.51 -8.32
CA THR A 240 38.70 -62.55 -6.95
C THR A 240 38.47 -61.18 -6.26
N SER A 241 37.60 -61.04 -5.26
CA SER A 241 37.75 -61.20 -3.78
C SER A 241 38.32 -60.00 -3.00
N ILE A 242 37.41 -59.39 -2.20
CA ILE A 242 37.57 -58.80 -0.85
C ILE A 242 38.12 -57.37 -0.70
N GLY A 243 37.35 -56.52 0.00
CA GLY A 243 37.83 -55.30 0.64
C GLY A 243 36.77 -54.21 0.86
N THR A 244 35.95 -54.36 1.90
CA THR A 244 34.97 -53.37 2.39
C THR A 244 35.63 -52.07 2.89
N GLY A 245 35.05 -50.91 2.53
CA GLY A 245 35.42 -49.62 3.14
C GLY A 245 34.48 -48.48 2.72
N GLN A 246 33.46 -48.20 3.54
CA GLN A 246 32.61 -47.01 3.43
C GLN A 246 33.46 -45.74 3.66
N ARG A 247 33.35 -44.73 2.78
CA ARG A 247 33.93 -43.40 3.02
C ARG A 247 32.82 -42.34 3.13
N GLN A 248 32.54 -41.96 4.36
CA GLN A 248 31.73 -40.80 4.74
C GLN A 248 32.43 -39.51 4.30
N THR A 249 31.73 -38.62 3.60
CA THR A 249 32.19 -37.28 3.29
C THR A 249 31.72 -36.31 4.37
N GLN A 250 32.64 -35.78 5.19
CA GLN A 250 32.33 -34.74 6.17
C GLN A 250 32.33 -33.34 5.51
N PRO A 251 31.41 -32.44 5.90
CA PRO A 251 31.41 -31.05 5.43
C PRO A 251 32.45 -30.21 6.17
N VAL A 252 33.34 -29.55 5.42
CA VAL A 252 34.39 -28.67 5.94
C VAL A 252 33.79 -27.35 6.45
N LYS A 253 34.04 -27.02 7.72
CA LYS A 253 33.58 -25.81 8.41
C LYS A 253 34.65 -24.73 8.33
N TYR A 254 34.37 -23.62 7.64
CA TYR A 254 35.28 -22.47 7.58
C TYR A 254 34.98 -21.44 8.66
N TRP A 255 36.03 -20.85 9.25
CA TRP A 255 35.94 -19.81 10.29
C TRP A 255 36.64 -18.54 9.79
N PRO A 256 35.97 -17.38 9.71
CA PRO A 256 36.61 -16.13 9.30
C PRO A 256 37.36 -15.51 10.48
N LYS A 257 38.69 -15.42 10.38
CA LYS A 257 39.54 -14.69 11.33
C LYS A 257 39.60 -13.22 10.91
N TYR A 258 38.94 -12.34 11.65
CA TYR A 258 39.18 -10.89 11.58
C TYR A 258 40.26 -10.50 12.59
N ARG A 259 41.31 -9.81 12.13
CA ARG A 259 42.25 -9.05 12.96
C ARG A 259 41.85 -7.58 12.88
N PHE A 260 41.55 -6.99 14.03
CA PHE A 260 41.50 -5.54 14.19
C PHE A 260 42.92 -5.04 14.49
N GLY A 261 43.36 -4.05 13.71
CA GLY A 261 44.49 -3.17 14.00
C GLY A 261 43.99 -1.75 13.93
#